data_AF-K1XBI2-F1
#
_entry.id   AF-K1XBI2-F1
#
_cell.length_a   1.000
_cell.length_b   1.000
_cell.length_c   1.000
_cell.angle_alpha   90.00
_cell.angle_beta   90.00
_cell.angle_gamma   90.00
#
_symmetry.space_group_name_H-M   'P 1'
#
loop_
_entity.id
_entity.type
_entity.pdbx_description
1 polymer ?
#
loop_
_entity_poly.entity_id
_entity_poly.type
_entity_poly.pdbx_seq_one_letter_code
_entity_poly.pdbx_strand_id
1 'polypeptide(L)'
;MTILDVRDLCVYYQTRQGKVKAIDGISFAIEQGESLGLVGESGCGKTTVGKALLRLLADNASIEKGEVLFKGRDLVRLSPGEMRSIRGKEIAMIPQSAMNALDPVYRISDVIREGIDSHREIAA
;
A
#
# COMPACT_ATOMS: atom_id res chain seq x y z
N MET A 1 -3.06 16.54 -13.73
CA MET A 1 -2.77 16.88 -12.33
C MET A 1 -2.31 15.60 -11.67
N THR A 2 -1.08 15.60 -11.15
CA THR A 2 -0.48 14.41 -10.54
C THR A 2 -1.26 14.02 -9.29
N ILE A 3 -1.78 12.79 -9.25
CA ILE A 3 -2.50 12.27 -8.09
C ILE A 3 -1.56 11.51 -7.14
N LEU A 4 -0.57 10.82 -7.68
CA LEU A 4 0.46 10.10 -6.94
C LEU A 4 1.83 10.42 -7.54
N ASP A 5 2.79 10.78 -6.71
CA ASP A 5 4.18 11.01 -7.09
C ASP A 5 5.11 10.27 -6.13
N VAL A 6 5.86 9.31 -6.66
CA VAL A 6 6.78 8.44 -5.93
C VAL A 6 8.19 8.83 -6.29
N ARG A 7 9.01 9.14 -5.29
CA ARG A 7 10.36 9.69 -5.49
C ARG A 7 11.39 8.88 -4.73
N ASP A 8 12.34 8.33 -5.47
CA ASP A 8 13.52 7.62 -4.96
C ASP A 8 13.20 6.62 -3.84
N LEU A 9 12.12 5.85 -4.04
CA LEU A 9 11.61 4.92 -3.04
C LEU A 9 12.55 3.72 -2.92
N CYS A 10 13.05 3.47 -1.71
CA CYS A 10 13.85 2.31 -1.36
C CYS A 10 13.14 1.48 -0.28
N VAL A 11 12.95 0.18 -0.53
CA VAL A 11 12.27 -0.74 0.40
C VAL A 11 13.12 -1.98 0.57
N TYR A 12 13.61 -2.19 1.79
CA TYR A 12 14.52 -3.28 2.10
C TYR A 12 13.88 -4.24 3.10
N TYR A 13 14.21 -5.53 2.98
CA TYR A 13 13.77 -6.59 3.88
C TYR A 13 14.95 -7.06 4.74
N GLN A 14 14.72 -7.20 6.04
CA GLN A 14 15.63 -7.89 6.94
C GLN A 14 15.38 -9.39 6.85
N THR A 15 16.44 -10.13 6.51
CA THR A 15 16.43 -11.60 6.46
C THR A 15 17.52 -12.16 7.37
N ARG A 16 17.51 -13.49 7.60
CA ARG A 16 18.57 -14.17 8.36
C ARG A 16 19.95 -14.04 7.72
N GLN A 17 20.00 -13.86 6.40
CA GLN A 17 21.24 -13.70 5.63
C GLN A 17 21.66 -12.24 5.46
N GLY A 18 20.92 -11.30 6.07
CA GLY A 18 21.18 -9.87 5.99
C GLY A 18 20.07 -9.11 5.24
N LYS A 19 20.40 -7.88 4.86
CA LYS A 19 19.47 -6.92 4.26
C LYS A 19 19.33 -7.18 2.77
N VAL A 20 18.10 -7.42 2.32
CA VAL A 20 17.76 -7.60 0.90
C VAL A 20 17.10 -6.34 0.37
N LYS A 21 17.64 -5.80 -0.71
CA LYS A 21 17.07 -4.63 -1.39
C LYS A 21 15.94 -5.06 -2.33
N ALA A 22 14.70 -4.99 -1.88
CA ALA A 22 13.57 -5.38 -2.72
C ALA A 22 13.21 -4.29 -3.74
N ILE A 23 13.34 -3.01 -3.34
CA ILE A 23 13.19 -1.84 -4.21
C ILE A 23 14.38 -0.91 -3.92
N ASP A 24 15.08 -0.44 -4.95
CA ASP A 24 16.30 0.37 -4.81
C ASP A 24 16.25 1.62 -5.69
N GLY A 25 15.47 2.62 -5.27
CA GLY A 25 15.47 3.96 -5.87
C GLY A 25 14.51 4.12 -7.06
N ILE A 26 13.27 3.64 -6.94
CA ILE A 26 12.29 3.83 -8.01
C ILE A 26 11.60 5.20 -7.91
N SER A 27 11.34 5.81 -9.06
CA SER A 27 10.56 7.04 -9.15
C SER A 27 9.56 6.95 -10.30
N PHE A 28 8.30 7.34 -10.03
CA PHE A 28 7.24 7.40 -11.04
C PHE A 28 6.09 8.28 -10.54
N ALA A 29 5.28 8.79 -11.48
CA ALA A 29 4.08 9.54 -11.18
C ALA A 29 2.87 8.89 -11.84
N ILE A 30 1.69 9.14 -11.26
CA ILE A 30 0.38 8.79 -11.85
C ILE A 30 -0.44 10.07 -11.88
N GLU A 31 -0.94 10.42 -13.07
CA GLU A 31 -1.86 11.52 -13.28
C GLU A 31 -3.31 11.09 -12.97
N GLN A 32 -4.16 12.07 -12.64
CA GLN A 32 -5.57 11.79 -12.44
C GLN A 32 -6.21 11.20 -13.71
N GLY A 33 -6.86 10.04 -13.58
CA GLY A 33 -7.47 9.31 -14.68
C GLY A 33 -6.50 8.40 -15.46
N GLU A 34 -5.22 8.39 -15.11
CA GLU A 34 -4.23 7.51 -15.70
C GLU A 34 -4.33 6.08 -15.14
N SER A 35 -4.02 5.10 -15.98
CA SER A 35 -3.86 3.71 -15.58
C SER A 35 -2.41 3.28 -15.81
N LEU A 36 -1.69 3.02 -14.73
CA LEU A 36 -0.31 2.56 -14.77
C LEU A 36 -0.23 1.04 -14.63
N GLY A 37 0.45 0.37 -15.56
CA GLY A 37 0.76 -1.05 -15.47
C GLY A 37 2.19 -1.29 -14.96
N LEU A 38 2.34 -2.04 -13.88
CA LEU A 38 3.64 -2.48 -13.37
C LEU A 38 3.87 -3.96 -13.71
N VAL A 39 4.82 -4.22 -14.61
CA VAL A 39 5.15 -5.55 -15.12
C VAL A 39 6.56 -5.99 -14.75
N GLY A 40 6.80 -7.29 -14.73
CA GLY A 40 8.11 -7.88 -14.42
C GLY A 40 7.98 -9.30 -13.90
N GLU A 41 9.11 -10.00 -13.75
CA GLU A 41 9.18 -11.40 -13.32
C GLU A 41 8.70 -11.63 -11.88
N SER A 42 8.38 -12.87 -11.54
CA SER A 42 8.05 -13.22 -10.17
C SER A 42 9.19 -12.83 -9.22
N GLY A 43 8.87 -12.20 -8.10
CA GLY A 43 9.88 -11.78 -7.11
C GLY A 43 10.59 -10.44 -7.38
N CYS A 44 10.35 -9.75 -8.50
CA CYS A 44 11.01 -8.47 -8.80
C CYS A 44 10.52 -7.25 -7.99
N GLY A 45 9.70 -7.46 -6.95
CA GLY A 45 9.26 -6.38 -6.05
C GLY A 45 7.93 -5.69 -6.39
N LYS A 46 7.18 -6.10 -7.43
CA LYS A 46 5.87 -5.49 -7.78
C LYS A 46 4.91 -5.39 -6.60
N THR A 47 4.71 -6.50 -5.88
CA THR A 47 3.84 -6.55 -4.70
C THR A 47 4.41 -5.69 -3.56
N THR A 48 5.73 -5.59 -3.45
CA THR A 48 6.42 -4.72 -2.49
C THR A 48 6.12 -3.26 -2.76
N VAL A 49 6.14 -2.81 -4.03
CA VAL A 49 5.77 -1.43 -4.41
C VAL A 49 4.35 -1.13 -3.92
N GLY A 50 3.36 -1.93 -4.31
CA GLY A 50 1.96 -1.70 -3.92
C GLY A 50 1.77 -1.66 -2.40
N LYS A 51 2.42 -2.56 -1.65
CA LYS A 51 2.38 -2.56 -0.18
C LYS A 51 3.09 -1.35 0.42
N ALA A 52 4.21 -0.92 -0.13
CA ALA A 52 4.98 0.23 0.35
C ALA A 52 4.18 1.54 0.22
N LEU A 53 3.53 1.75 -0.93
CA LEU A 53 2.70 2.95 -1.18
C LEU A 53 1.62 3.14 -0.11
N LEU A 54 1.06 2.04 0.40
CA LEU A 54 0.04 2.05 1.44
C LEU A 54 0.57 1.76 2.84
N ARG A 55 1.88 1.66 3.05
CA ARG A 55 2.52 1.30 4.34
C ARG A 55 1.98 0.00 4.94
N LEU A 56 1.75 -1.00 4.08
CA LEU A 56 1.31 -2.35 4.41
C LEU A 56 2.45 -3.37 4.27
N LEU A 57 3.68 -2.92 4.48
CA LEU A 57 4.86 -3.77 4.51
C LEU A 57 4.80 -4.73 5.71
N ALA A 58 5.42 -5.89 5.57
CA ALA A 58 5.59 -6.82 6.69
C ALA A 58 6.58 -6.25 7.72
N ASP A 59 6.55 -6.75 8.95
CA ASP A 59 7.39 -6.24 10.05
C ASP A 59 8.89 -6.30 9.77
N ASN A 60 9.31 -7.23 8.93
CA ASN A 60 10.70 -7.35 8.52
C ASN A 60 11.07 -6.46 7.31
N ALA A 61 10.20 -5.55 6.89
CA ALA A 61 10.45 -4.64 5.77
C ALA A 61 10.23 -3.18 6.17
N SER A 62 11.10 -2.32 5.66
CA SER A 62 11.12 -0.89 5.95
C SER A 62 11.31 -0.08 4.67
N ILE A 63 10.64 1.07 4.62
CA ILE A 63 10.98 2.14 3.68
C ILE A 63 12.23 2.82 4.24
N GLU A 64 13.33 2.72 3.53
CA GLU A 64 14.63 3.24 3.98
C GLU A 64 14.87 4.67 3.50
N LYS A 65 14.29 5.00 2.33
CA LYS A 65 14.42 6.29 1.67
C LYS A 65 13.23 6.50 0.73
N GLY A 66 12.98 7.77 0.43
CA GLY A 66 12.04 8.20 -0.58
C GLY A 66 10.74 8.77 0.00
N GLU A 67 9.93 9.30 -0.89
CA GLU A 67 8.66 9.95 -0.57
C GLU A 67 7.54 9.35 -1.44
N VAL A 68 6.33 9.29 -0.87
CA VAL A 68 5.12 8.86 -1.58
C VAL A 68 4.08 9.95 -1.40
N LEU A 69 3.99 10.84 -2.38
CA LEU A 69 3.11 12.01 -2.34
C LEU A 69 1.76 11.66 -2.97
N PHE A 70 0.72 11.53 -2.16
CA PHE A 70 -0.66 11.41 -2.64
C PHE A 70 -1.38 12.74 -2.48
N LYS A 71 -1.84 13.33 -3.59
CA LYS A 71 -2.43 14.69 -3.60
C LYS A 71 -1.54 15.71 -2.86
N GLY A 72 -0.22 15.60 -3.02
CA GLY A 72 0.77 16.45 -2.36
C GLY A 72 1.08 16.13 -0.89
N ARG A 73 0.43 15.14 -0.27
CA ARG A 73 0.71 14.71 1.10
C ARG A 73 1.62 13.48 1.10
N ASP A 74 2.73 13.56 1.84
CA ASP A 74 3.66 12.43 1.99
C ASP A 74 3.09 11.35 2.92
N LEU A 75 2.67 10.23 2.32
CA LEU A 75 2.10 9.08 3.02
C LEU A 75 3.08 8.43 4.00
N VAL A 76 4.39 8.50 3.72
CA VAL A 76 5.44 7.90 4.56
C VAL A 76 5.48 8.57 5.94
N ARG A 77 5.24 9.88 5.99
CA ARG A 77 5.34 10.71 7.21
C ARG A 77 4.04 10.83 8.00
N LEU A 78 2.92 10.32 7.48
CA LEU A 78 1.64 10.41 8.18
C LEU A 78 1.66 9.66 9.51
N SER A 79 0.91 10.16 10.49
CA SER A 79 0.59 9.37 11.68
C SER A 79 -0.27 8.15 11.32
N PRO A 80 -0.35 7.12 12.19
CA PRO A 80 -1.21 5.97 11.95
C PRO A 80 -2.70 6.32 11.74
N GLY A 81 -3.21 7.33 12.46
CA GLY A 81 -4.59 7.81 12.33
C GLY A 81 -4.85 8.48 10.97
N GLU A 82 -3.93 9.34 10.54
CA GLU A 82 -4.02 9.97 9.22
C GLU A 82 -3.92 8.92 8.10
N MET A 83 -3.00 7.96 8.22
CA MET A 83 -2.89 6.89 7.23
C MET A 83 -4.18 6.04 7.16
N ARG A 84 -4.82 5.79 8.30
CA ARG A 84 -6.12 5.11 8.36
C ARG A 84 -7.21 5.88 7.62
N SER A 85 -7.17 7.22 7.63
CA SER A 85 -8.13 8.05 6.89
C SER A 85 -7.94 8.00 5.37
N ILE A 86 -6.74 7.64 4.89
CA ILE A 86 -6.44 7.46 3.47
C ILE A 86 -6.84 6.06 2.99
N ARG A 87 -6.46 5.02 3.75
CA ARG A 87 -6.78 3.63 3.42
C ARG A 87 -8.30 3.41 3.41
N GLY A 88 -8.80 2.74 2.38
CA GLY A 88 -10.21 2.38 2.22
C GLY A 88 -11.13 3.53 1.80
N LYS A 89 -10.84 4.78 2.19
CA LYS A 89 -11.62 5.97 1.76
C LYS A 89 -11.11 6.59 0.47
N GLU A 90 -9.80 6.79 0.36
CA GLU A 90 -9.17 7.49 -0.76
C GLU A 90 -8.37 6.54 -1.65
N ILE A 91 -7.72 5.54 -1.05
CA ILE A 91 -6.96 4.52 -1.76
C ILE A 91 -7.35 3.14 -1.22
N ALA A 92 -7.76 2.25 -2.13
CA ALA A 92 -8.08 0.86 -1.84
C ALA A 92 -7.06 -0.07 -2.53
N MET A 93 -6.80 -1.21 -1.89
CA MET A 93 -5.93 -2.25 -2.44
C MET A 93 -6.69 -3.57 -2.53
N ILE A 94 -6.60 -4.21 -3.68
CA ILE A 94 -7.02 -5.59 -3.87
C ILE A 94 -5.74 -6.44 -3.94
N PRO A 95 -5.38 -7.19 -2.88
CA PRO A 95 -4.15 -7.97 -2.86
C PRO A 95 -4.23 -9.18 -3.81
N GLN A 96 -3.07 -9.72 -4.19
CA GLN A 96 -2.98 -10.87 -5.11
C GLN A 96 -3.79 -12.10 -4.66
N SER A 97 -3.89 -12.31 -3.34
CA SER A 97 -4.65 -13.41 -2.73
C SER A 97 -5.89 -12.90 -2.00
N ALA A 98 -6.64 -11.96 -2.60
CA ALA A 98 -7.82 -11.35 -1.98
C ALA A 98 -8.85 -12.36 -1.47
N MET A 99 -9.02 -13.51 -2.15
CA MET A 99 -9.93 -14.57 -1.70
C MET A 99 -9.55 -15.14 -0.32
N ASN A 100 -8.26 -15.15 0.02
CA ASN A 100 -7.80 -15.66 1.32
C ASN A 100 -8.20 -14.75 2.50
N ALA A 101 -8.63 -13.51 2.22
CA ALA A 101 -9.15 -12.61 3.25
C ALA A 101 -10.63 -12.87 3.58
N LEU A 102 -11.32 -13.71 2.80
CA LEU A 102 -12.71 -14.08 3.06
C LEU A 102 -12.73 -15.32 3.97
N ASP A 103 -13.07 -15.12 5.23
CA ASP A 103 -13.27 -16.23 6.17
C ASP A 103 -14.64 -16.89 5.89
N PRO A 104 -14.68 -18.19 5.55
CA PRO A 104 -15.90 -18.89 5.14
C PRO A 104 -16.92 -19.06 6.29
N VAL A 105 -16.54 -18.77 7.53
CA VAL A 105 -17.45 -18.81 8.68
C VAL A 105 -18.38 -17.59 8.73
N TYR A 106 -17.99 -16.48 8.09
CA TYR A 106 -18.76 -15.23 8.07
C TYR A 106 -19.55 -15.08 6.77
N ARG A 107 -20.64 -14.31 6.83
CA ARG A 107 -21.37 -13.94 5.61
C ARG A 107 -20.55 -12.89 4.86
N ILE A 108 -20.70 -12.88 3.54
CA ILE A 108 -20.11 -11.83 2.69
C ILE A 108 -20.51 -10.43 3.15
N SER A 109 -21.74 -10.24 3.62
CA SER A 109 -22.21 -8.96 4.19
C SER A 109 -21.38 -8.50 5.38
N ASP A 110 -20.97 -9.44 6.23
CA ASP A 110 -20.28 -9.14 7.49
C ASP A 110 -18.84 -8.72 7.20
N VAL A 111 -18.16 -9.44 6.29
CA VAL A 111 -16.79 -9.12 5.85
C VAL A 111 -16.74 -7.77 5.12
N ILE A 112 -17.73 -7.48 4.26
CA ILE A 112 -17.83 -6.17 3.59
C ILE A 112 -18.06 -5.06 4.62
N ARG A 113 -18.98 -5.27 5.57
CA ARG A 113 -19.30 -4.30 6.62
C ARG A 113 -18.08 -4.03 7.50
N GLU A 114 -17.34 -5.05 7.92
CA GLU A 114 -16.13 -4.91 8.73
C GLU A 114 -15.11 -3.95 8.08
N GLY A 115 -14.90 -4.10 6.77
CA GLY A 115 -14.03 -3.20 6.02
C GLY A 115 -14.53 -1.75 6.01
N ILE A 116 -15.84 -1.52 5.90
CA ILE A 116 -16.41 -0.17 5.94
C ILE A 116 -16.27 0.41 7.36
N ASP A 117 -16.67 -0.34 8.39
CA ASP A 117 -16.66 0.09 9.80
C ASP A 117 -15.23 0.37 10.30
N SER A 118 -14.23 -0.36 9.79
CA SER A 118 -12.82 -0.17 10.14
C SER A 118 -12.25 1.18 9.67
N HIS A 119 -12.85 1.76 8.63
CA HIS A 119 -12.34 2.97 7.97
C HIS A 119 -13.30 4.16 8.07
N ARG A 120 -14.60 3.94 8.27
CA ARG A 120 -15.62 4.98 8.43
C ARG A 120 -16.19 4.94 9.85
N GLU A 121 -16.28 6.11 10.47
CA GLU A 121 -17.21 6.29 11.59
C GLU A 121 -18.62 6.27 10.97
N ILE A 122 -19.27 5.12 11.00
CA ILE A 122 -20.70 5.04 10.70
C ILE A 122 -21.41 5.47 11.97
N ALA A 123 -22.05 6.65 11.95
CA ALA A 123 -22.95 7.04 13.02
C ALA A 123 -24.06 5.98 13.16
N ALA A 124 -24.27 5.52 14.39
CA ALA A 124 -25.28 4.51 14.74
C ALA A 124 -26.71 4.99 14.42
#